data_AF-C8W2H5-F1
#
_entry.id   AF-C8W2H5-F1
#
_cell.length_a   1.000
_cell.length_b   1.000
_cell.length_c   1.000
_cell.angle_alpha   90.00
_cell.angle_beta   90.00
_cell.angle_gamma   90.00
#
_symmetry.space_group_name_H-M   'P 1'
#
loop_
_entity.id
_entity.type
_entity.pdbx_description
1 polymer ?
#
loop_
_entity_poly.entity_id
_entity_poly.type
_entity_poly.pdbx_seq_one_letter_code
_entity_poly.pdbx_strand_id
1 'polypeptide(L)'
;MNEYGLTRDLVCAELLRLEVSNYSYTDKDHDTKRGGDVWIFGQIFIPANPKNYIEVYVKLKFTSRVVCLSFHEKDRDINYPYL
;
A
#
# COMPACT_ATOMS: atom_id res chain seq x y z
N MET A 1 -9.40 5.83 7.57
CA MET A 1 -9.41 6.66 6.33
C MET A 1 -9.91 8.09 6.56
N ASN A 2 -10.97 8.33 7.35
CA ASN A 2 -11.45 9.71 7.56
C ASN A 2 -10.56 10.59 8.46
N GLU A 3 -9.73 10.01 9.33
CA GLU A 3 -8.92 10.77 10.30
C GLU A 3 -7.79 11.60 9.65
N TYR A 4 -7.39 11.27 8.42
CA TYR A 4 -6.32 11.98 7.70
C TYR A 4 -6.78 12.67 6.41
N GLY A 5 -8.10 12.75 6.19
CA GLY A 5 -8.64 13.30 4.93
C GLY A 5 -8.27 12.48 3.69
N LEU A 6 -8.06 11.16 3.85
CA LEU A 6 -7.72 10.27 2.74
C LEU A 6 -8.92 10.15 1.81
N THR A 7 -8.88 10.83 0.67
CA THR A 7 -9.87 10.70 -0.40
C THR A 7 -9.46 9.57 -1.35
N ARG A 8 -10.43 9.03 -2.09
CA ARG A 8 -10.16 8.02 -3.13
C ARG A 8 -9.14 8.50 -4.16
N ASP A 9 -9.27 9.74 -4.61
CA ASP A 9 -8.38 10.31 -5.64
C ASP A 9 -6.93 10.37 -5.15
N LEU A 10 -6.76 10.73 -3.88
CA LEU A 10 -5.45 10.79 -3.26
C LEU A 10 -4.86 9.39 -3.06
N VAL A 11 -5.66 8.40 -2.65
CA VAL A 11 -5.21 7.00 -2.61
C VAL A 11 -4.79 6.54 -4.01
N CYS A 12 -5.57 6.81 -5.04
CA CYS A 12 -5.21 6.47 -6.41
C CYS A 12 -3.92 7.16 -6.86
N ALA A 13 -3.72 8.43 -6.54
CA ALA A 13 -2.49 9.15 -6.85
C ALA A 13 -1.28 8.51 -6.16
N GLU A 14 -1.41 8.16 -4.88
CA GLU A 14 -0.34 7.53 -4.11
C GLU A 14 -0.02 6.12 -4.61
N LEU A 15 -1.02 5.33 -5.02
CA LEU A 15 -0.80 4.03 -5.66
C LEU A 15 -0.01 4.13 -6.96
N LEU A 16 -0.20 5.19 -7.75
CA LEU A 16 0.53 5.42 -9.00
C LEU A 16 1.97 5.89 -8.77
N ARG A 17 2.33 6.27 -7.54
CA ARG A 17 3.68 6.68 -7.14
C ARG A 17 4.52 5.56 -6.54
N LEU A 18 3.96 4.36 -6.41
CA LEU A 18 4.68 3.19 -5.92
C LEU A 18 5.84 2.85 -6.85
N GLU A 19 7.03 2.73 -6.27
CA GLU A 19 8.25 2.30 -6.93
C GLU A 19 8.71 0.94 -6.39
N VAL A 20 9.67 0.32 -7.06
CA VAL A 20 10.32 -0.91 -6.58
C VAL A 20 10.99 -0.68 -5.22
N SER A 21 11.45 0.54 -4.94
CA SER A 21 12.00 0.93 -3.64
C SER A 21 10.98 0.80 -2.49
N ASN A 22 9.68 0.85 -2.79
CA ASN A 22 8.61 0.66 -1.82
C ASN A 22 8.27 -0.81 -1.57
N TYR A 23 8.73 -1.73 -2.44
CA TYR A 23 8.39 -3.15 -2.33
C TYR A 23 9.04 -3.76 -1.09
N SER A 24 8.22 -4.44 -0.30
CA SER A 24 8.66 -5.15 0.90
C SER A 24 8.70 -6.65 0.70
N TYR A 25 7.57 -7.33 0.41
CA TYR A 25 7.58 -8.77 0.15
C TYR A 25 6.28 -9.23 -0.52
N THR A 26 6.28 -10.46 -1.04
CA THR A 26 5.08 -11.16 -1.53
C THR A 26 4.44 -11.95 -0.39
N ASP A 27 3.22 -11.59 -0.03
CA ASP A 27 2.42 -12.23 1.01
C ASP A 27 1.61 -13.42 0.44
N LYS A 28 1.09 -14.27 1.31
CA LYS A 28 0.23 -15.39 0.90
C LYS A 28 -1.13 -14.86 0.45
N ASP A 29 -1.60 -15.31 -0.71
CA ASP A 29 -2.97 -15.08 -1.13
C ASP A 29 -3.92 -15.98 -0.33
N HIS A 30 -4.68 -15.37 0.57
CA HIS A 30 -5.67 -16.07 1.38
C HIS A 30 -6.95 -16.40 0.59
N ASP A 31 -7.15 -15.81 -0.59
CA ASP A 31 -8.25 -16.13 -1.51
C ASP A 31 -7.77 -17.00 -2.67
N THR A 32 -7.58 -18.29 -2.36
CA THR A 32 -7.08 -19.30 -3.30
C THR A 32 -7.99 -19.52 -4.52
N LYS A 33 -9.25 -19.05 -4.48
CA LYS A 33 -10.20 -19.19 -5.59
C LYS A 33 -9.98 -18.16 -6.69
N ARG A 34 -9.45 -16.98 -6.34
CA ARG A 34 -9.24 -15.87 -7.29
C ARG A 34 -7.80 -15.75 -7.77
N GLY A 35 -6.89 -16.52 -7.17
CA GLY A 35 -5.48 -16.64 -7.57
C GLY A 35 -4.73 -15.31 -7.61
N GLY A 36 -3.46 -15.36 -8.02
CA GLY A 36 -2.61 -14.18 -8.18
C GLY A 36 -1.66 -13.94 -7.01
N ASP A 37 -0.78 -12.95 -7.19
CA ASP A 37 0.25 -12.62 -6.22
C ASP A 37 -0.17 -11.42 -5.39
N VAL A 38 0.07 -11.49 -4.08
CA VAL A 38 -0.20 -10.38 -3.17
C VAL A 38 1.13 -9.74 -2.80
N TRP A 39 1.36 -8.50 -3.21
CA TRP A 39 2.58 -7.77 -2.86
C TRP A 39 2.28 -6.70 -1.84
N ILE A 40 3.23 -6.54 -0.92
CA ILE A 40 3.18 -5.54 0.15
C ILE A 40 4.20 -4.46 -0.15
N PHE A 41 3.76 -3.21 -0.01
CA PHE A 41 4.59 -2.04 -0.15
C PHE A 41 4.49 -1.15 1.09
N GLY A 42 5.60 -0.51 1.45
CA GLY A 42 5.66 0.59 2.40
C GLY A 42 5.83 1.92 1.66
N GLN A 43 5.02 2.92 2.00
CA GLN A 43 5.07 4.25 1.38
C GLN A 43 4.93 5.35 2.43
N ILE A 44 5.63 6.46 2.21
CA ILE A 44 5.46 7.67 3.02
C ILE A 44 4.37 8.53 2.38
N PHE A 45 3.29 8.72 3.12
CA PHE A 45 2.17 9.58 2.78
C PHE A 45 2.28 10.91 3.54
N ILE A 46 2.07 12.02 2.84
CA ILE A 46 2.08 13.37 3.43
C ILE A 46 0.66 13.94 3.32
N PRO A 47 -0.12 13.99 4.42
CA PRO A 47 -1.46 14.56 4.41
C PRO A 47 -1.44 16.07 4.17
N ALA A 48 -2.56 16.58 3.64
CA ALA A 48 -2.74 18.01 3.34
C ALA A 48 -2.60 18.92 4.58
N ASN A 49 -2.78 18.38 5.79
CA ASN A 49 -2.45 19.07 7.04
C ASN A 49 -1.09 18.54 7.55
N PRO A 50 0.01 19.30 7.37
CA PRO A 50 1.38 18.77 7.34
C PRO A 50 1.98 18.53 8.72
N LYS A 51 1.16 18.24 9.74
CA LYS A 51 1.69 18.08 11.11
C LYS A 51 2.62 16.89 11.23
N ASN A 52 2.42 15.81 10.46
CA ASN A 52 3.29 14.64 10.40
C ASN A 52 3.17 13.93 9.05
N TYR A 53 4.24 13.28 8.61
CA TYR A 53 4.18 12.24 7.59
C TYR A 53 3.65 10.94 8.21
N ILE A 54 3.00 10.12 7.41
CA ILE A 54 2.44 8.83 7.84
C ILE A 54 3.04 7.77 6.96
N GLU A 55 3.56 6.71 7.56
CA GLU A 55 3.97 5.53 6.82
C GLU A 55 2.75 4.63 6.62
N VAL A 56 2.48 4.24 5.38
CA VAL A 56 1.30 3.44 5.01
C VAL A 56 1.72 2.12 4.39
N TYR A 57 0.91 1.12 4.67
CA TYR A 57 0.99 -0.21 4.09
C TYR A 57 -0.03 -0.33 2.97
N VAL A 58 0.49 -0.72 1.81
CA VAL A 58 -0.30 -0.95 0.62
C VAL A 58 -0.22 -2.42 0.26
N LYS A 59 -1.37 -3.10 0.26
CA LYS A 59 -1.51 -4.48 -0.19
C LYS A 59 -2.13 -4.49 -1.58
N LEU A 60 -1.36 -4.89 -2.58
CA LEU A 60 -1.81 -5.01 -3.96
C LEU A 60 -1.94 -6.49 -4.35
N LYS A 61 -3.03 -6.83 -5.03
CA LYS A 61 -3.24 -8.16 -5.62
C LYS A 61 -3.11 -8.07 -7.14
N PHE A 62 -2.21 -8.86 -7.69
CA PHE A 62 -1.90 -8.94 -9.11
C PHE A 62 -2.58 -10.17 -9.71
N THR A 63 -3.57 -9.93 -10.55
CA THR A 63 -4.27 -10.94 -11.36
C THR A 63 -4.21 -10.52 -12.83
N SER A 64 -5.28 -10.68 -13.61
CA SER A 64 -5.45 -9.98 -14.89
C SER A 64 -5.61 -8.46 -14.72
N ARG A 65 -5.84 -8.00 -13.48
CA ARG A 65 -5.88 -6.59 -13.06
C ARG A 65 -5.12 -6.43 -11.74
N VAL A 66 -4.70 -5.20 -11.46
CA VAL A 66 -4.16 -4.82 -10.16
C VAL A 66 -5.30 -4.32 -9.28
N VAL A 67 -5.44 -4.89 -8.09
CA VAL A 67 -6.47 -4.50 -7.11
C VAL A 67 -5.79 -4.08 -5.81
N CYS A 68 -6.10 -2.88 -5.32
CA CYS A 68 -5.71 -2.46 -3.98
C CYS A 68 -6.63 -3.15 -2.97
N LEU A 69 -6.09 -4.10 -2.21
CA LEU A 69 -6.82 -4.82 -1.16
C LEU A 69 -6.92 -4.00 0.12
N SER A 70 -5.85 -3.29 0.48
CA SER A 70 -5.83 -2.41 1.64
C SER A 70 -4.82 -1.29 1.50
N PHE A 71 -5.16 -0.15 2.09
CA PHE A 71 -4.33 1.03 2.25
C PHE A 71 -4.58 1.56 3.67
N HIS A 72 -3.62 1.41 4.56
CA HIS A 72 -3.76 1.82 5.96
C HIS A 72 -2.44 2.27 6.55
N GLU A 73 -2.51 2.98 7.67
CA GLU A 73 -1.32 3.32 8.45
C GLU A 73 -0.59 2.06 8.90
N LYS A 74 0.73 2.16 8.92
CA LYS A 74 1.65 1.13 9.38
C LYS A 74 1.31 0.65 10.80
N ASP A 75 1.22 -0.66 10.98
CA ASP A 75 0.89 -1.32 12.24
C ASP A 75 2.03 -2.15 12.86
N ARG A 76 3.14 -2.33 12.13
CA ARG A 76 4.38 -3.01 12.56
C ARG A 76 5.55 -2.43 11.78
N ASP A 77 6.76 -2.98 11.84
CA ASP A 77 7.84 -2.60 10.91
C ASP A 77 7.91 -3.57 9.73
N ILE A 78 8.12 -3.04 8.52
CA ILE A 78 8.43 -3.83 7.32
C ILE A 78 9.67 -3.24 6.67
N ASN A 79 10.50 -4.10 6.08
CA ASN A 79 11.72 -3.68 5.40
C ASN A 79 11.41 -3.40 3.93
N TYR A 80 11.78 -2.21 3.45
CA TYR A 80 11.69 -1.83 2.03
C TYR A 80 12.81 -0.81 1.68
N PRO A 81 13.44 -0.91 0.49
CA PRO A 81 13.29 -2.00 -0.47
C PRO A 81 13.70 -3.35 0.13
N TYR A 82 13.12 -4.43 -0.38
CA TYR A 82 13.51 -5.80 -0.07
C TYR A 82 14.97 -6.06 -0.49
N LEU A 83 15.93 -5.67 0.36
CA LEU A 83 17.37 -5.90 0.24
C LEU A 83 17.95 -6.31 1.59
#